data_AF-A0A072V5M1-F1
#
_entry.id   AF-A0A072V5M1-F1
#
_cell.length_a   1.000
_cell.length_b   1.000
_cell.length_c   1.000
_cell.angle_alpha   90.00
_cell.angle_beta   90.00
_cell.angle_gamma   90.00
#
_symmetry.space_group_name_H-M   'P 1'
#
loop_
_entity.id
_entity.type
_entity.pdbx_description
1 polymer ?
#
loop_
_entity_poly.entity_id
_entity_poly.type
_entity_poly.pdbx_seq_one_letter_code
_entity_poly.pdbx_strand_id
1 'polypeptide(L)'
;MFFGEDPTDGYFRVQVTSLEGQCEGNVFEQLTSLQQEGQVEDFIENFECLISRVPCLSDEQFVGYIIHRLKEGIRGCVQYLITLGPASQHHLVNMAKEVEREIDG
;
A
#
# COMPACT_ATOMS: atom_id res chain seq x y z
N MET A 1 56.28 0.00 -26.52
CA MET A 1 55.27 1.02 -26.85
C MET A 1 53.92 0.40 -26.53
N PHE A 2 53.23 1.05 -25.59
CA PHE A 2 51.95 0.81 -24.93
C PHE A 2 51.06 -0.38 -25.33
N PHE A 3 50.68 -1.10 -24.27
CA PHE A 3 49.58 -2.04 -24.12
C PHE A 3 48.31 -1.58 -24.85
N GLY A 4 47.70 -2.50 -25.62
CA GLY A 4 46.27 -2.47 -25.86
C GLY A 4 45.58 -3.16 -24.70
N GLU A 5 45.34 -2.42 -23.62
CA GLU A 5 44.39 -2.81 -22.57
C GLU A 5 42.99 -2.82 -23.18
N ASP A 6 42.37 -4.00 -23.22
CA ASP A 6 40.95 -4.17 -23.48
C ASP A 6 40.18 -3.79 -22.19
N PRO A 7 39.35 -2.74 -22.18
CA PRO A 7 38.61 -2.35 -21.00
C PRO A 7 37.24 -3.05 -20.99
N THR A 8 37.23 -4.38 -20.88
CA THR A 8 36.01 -5.13 -20.53
C THR A 8 35.98 -5.52 -19.03
N ASP A 9 36.77 -4.83 -18.20
CA ASP A 9 36.67 -4.91 -16.74
C ASP A 9 35.81 -3.76 -16.21
N GLY A 10 34.49 -3.93 -16.28
CA GLY A 10 33.57 -2.87 -15.87
C GLY A 10 32.13 -3.27 -15.58
N TYR A 11 31.77 -4.56 -15.67
CA TYR A 11 30.40 -5.01 -15.42
C TYR A 11 30.26 -6.15 -14.41
N PHE A 12 31.29 -6.38 -13.59
CA PHE A 12 31.17 -7.26 -12.42
C PHE A 12 31.22 -6.43 -11.13
N ARG A 13 30.10 -5.79 -10.80
CA ARG A 13 29.73 -5.53 -9.41
C ARG A 13 28.43 -6.25 -9.10
N VAL A 14 28.58 -7.53 -8.79
CA VAL A 14 27.65 -8.18 -7.86
C VAL A 14 27.76 -7.42 -6.54
N GLN A 15 26.69 -6.73 -6.15
CA GLN A 15 26.44 -6.41 -4.76
C GLN A 15 25.11 -7.07 -4.41
N VAL A 16 25.19 -8.35 -4.04
CA VAL A 16 24.12 -9.01 -3.28
C VAL A 16 24.44 -8.76 -1.81
N THR A 17 23.78 -7.75 -1.24
CA THR A 17 23.58 -7.48 0.19
C THR A 17 22.45 -6.44 0.23
N SER A 18 21.21 -6.75 0.64
CA SER A 18 20.86 -7.03 2.03
C SER A 18 19.57 -7.84 2.13
N LEU A 19 19.59 -8.88 2.96
CA LEU A 19 18.43 -9.62 3.41
C LEU A 19 17.67 -8.82 4.49
N GLU A 20 17.02 -7.70 4.16
CA GLU A 20 15.94 -7.09 4.96
C GLU A 20 15.06 -6.21 4.06
N GLY A 21 13.90 -6.74 3.64
CA GLY A 21 12.68 -5.95 3.39
C GLY A 21 12.77 -4.73 2.48
N GLN A 22 13.56 -4.76 1.41
CA GLN A 22 13.47 -3.73 0.38
C GLN A 22 12.17 -3.95 -0.39
N CYS A 23 11.09 -3.29 0.03
CA CYS A 23 9.92 -3.06 -0.79
C CYS A 23 10.38 -2.25 -2.02
N GLU A 24 10.86 -2.97 -3.04
CA GLU A 24 11.20 -2.46 -4.37
C GLU A 24 9.93 -1.90 -5.00
N GLY A 25 9.65 -0.63 -4.72
CA GLY A 25 8.64 0.09 -5.47
C GLY A 25 8.47 1.53 -5.04
N ASN A 26 8.03 2.36 -6.00
CA ASN A 26 7.59 3.71 -5.68
C ASN A 26 6.39 3.66 -4.69
N VAL A 27 6.06 4.77 -4.03
CA VAL A 27 4.99 4.80 -3.00
C VAL A 27 3.66 4.27 -3.56
N PHE A 28 3.37 4.48 -4.84
CA PHE A 28 2.15 3.97 -5.48
C PHE A 28 2.16 2.46 -5.69
N GLU A 29 3.31 1.85 -5.98
CA GLU A 29 3.47 0.39 -6.06
C GLU A 29 3.31 -0.26 -4.69
N GLN A 30 3.81 0.39 -3.63
CA GLN A 30 3.60 -0.05 -2.25
C GLN A 30 2.12 0.05 -1.86
N LEU A 31 1.45 1.17 -2.15
CA LEU A 31 -0.01 1.32 -1.97
C LEU A 31 -0.81 0.28 -2.77
N THR A 32 -0.33 -0.07 -3.96
CA THR A 32 -0.99 -1.04 -4.83
C THR A 32 -0.79 -2.47 -4.37
N SER A 33 0.34 -2.76 -3.74
CA SER A 33 0.68 -4.08 -3.22
C SER A 33 0.17 -4.32 -1.79
N LEU A 34 -0.11 -3.25 -1.04
CA LEU A 34 -0.63 -3.35 0.33
C LEU A 34 -2.03 -3.97 0.34
N GLN A 35 -2.17 -5.19 0.83
CA GLN A 35 -3.47 -5.85 1.06
C GLN A 35 -3.69 -6.02 2.56
N GLN A 36 -4.96 -5.99 2.98
CA GLN A 36 -5.30 -6.35 4.35
C GLN A 36 -5.16 -7.86 4.54
N GLU A 37 -4.06 -8.31 5.13
CA GLU A 37 -3.85 -9.72 5.50
C GLU A 37 -4.27 -10.01 6.95
N GLY A 38 -4.11 -9.04 7.84
CA GLY A 38 -4.43 -9.10 9.28
C GLY A 38 -5.67 -8.28 9.67
N GLN A 39 -5.56 -7.56 10.79
CA GLN A 39 -6.59 -6.64 11.24
C GLN A 39 -6.66 -5.40 10.34
N VAL A 40 -7.83 -4.78 10.23
CA VAL A 40 -8.03 -3.49 9.54
C VAL A 40 -7.13 -2.43 10.16
N GLU A 41 -6.95 -2.44 11.48
CA GLU A 41 -6.13 -1.43 12.17
C GLU A 41 -4.68 -1.42 11.66
N ASP A 42 -4.02 -2.59 11.63
CA ASP A 42 -2.67 -2.73 11.10
C ASP A 42 -2.58 -2.31 9.62
N PHE A 43 -3.61 -2.64 8.83
CA PHE A 43 -3.70 -2.23 7.43
C PHE A 43 -3.80 -0.70 7.29
N ILE A 44 -4.64 -0.05 8.08
CA ILE A 44 -4.84 1.40 8.04
C ILE A 44 -3.57 2.13 8.48
N GLU A 45 -2.89 1.69 9.53
CA GLU A 45 -1.62 2.31 9.98
C GLU A 45 -0.55 2.24 8.87
N ASN A 46 -0.42 1.09 8.22
CA ASN A 46 0.50 0.93 7.09
C ASN A 46 0.11 1.82 5.90
N PHE A 47 -1.19 1.91 5.61
CA PHE A 47 -1.72 2.77 4.55
C PHE A 47 -1.45 4.25 4.83
N GLU A 48 -1.72 4.72 6.04
CA GLU A 48 -1.49 6.10 6.49
C GLU A 48 0.00 6.49 6.43
N CYS A 49 0.89 5.55 6.79
CA CYS A 49 2.33 5.74 6.65
C CYS A 49 2.73 5.98 5.18
N LEU A 50 2.14 5.24 4.24
CA LEU A 50 2.44 5.37 2.81
C LEU A 50 1.89 6.67 2.23
N ILE A 51 0.64 7.02 2.51
CA ILE A 51 0.04 8.27 1.98
C ILE A 51 0.71 9.52 2.55
N SER A 52 1.30 9.47 3.75
CA SER A 52 2.07 10.59 4.31
C SER A 52 3.24 11.04 3.43
N ARG A 53 3.72 10.15 2.55
CA ARG A 53 4.80 10.37 1.59
C ARG A 53 4.29 10.84 0.22
N VAL A 54 2.97 10.83 0.00
CA VAL A 54 2.33 11.26 -1.25
C VAL A 54 1.79 12.68 -1.07
N PRO A 55 2.36 13.70 -1.73
CA PRO A 55 1.77 15.03 -1.69
C PRO A 55 0.43 15.04 -2.44
N CYS A 56 -0.63 15.49 -1.76
CA CYS A 56 -1.95 15.79 -2.34
C CYS A 56 -2.73 14.59 -2.91
N LEU A 57 -3.02 13.58 -2.06
CA LEU A 57 -4.01 12.55 -2.39
C LEU A 57 -5.43 13.13 -2.26
N SER A 58 -6.25 13.05 -3.32
CA SER A 58 -7.67 13.43 -3.23
C SER A 58 -8.48 12.38 -2.47
N ASP A 59 -9.61 12.80 -1.87
CA ASP A 59 -10.49 11.88 -1.13
C ASP A 59 -10.99 10.71 -1.98
N GLU A 60 -11.29 10.95 -3.27
CA GLU A 60 -11.71 9.89 -4.20
C GLU A 60 -10.61 8.85 -4.41
N GLN A 61 -9.34 9.28 -4.49
CA GLN A 61 -8.20 8.38 -4.62
C GLN A 61 -7.98 7.59 -3.32
N PHE A 62 -8.05 8.26 -2.17
CA PHE A 62 -7.96 7.63 -0.86
C PHE A 62 -8.99 6.50 -0.71
N VAL A 63 -10.25 6.81 -1.02
CA VAL A 63 -11.37 5.86 -0.99
C VAL A 63 -11.12 4.70 -1.96
N GLY A 64 -10.69 5.01 -3.19
CA GLY A 64 -10.37 4.02 -4.20
C GLY A 64 -9.31 3.03 -3.73
N TYR A 65 -8.20 3.51 -3.16
CA TYR A 65 -7.15 2.61 -2.66
C TYR A 65 -7.64 1.73 -1.52
N ILE A 66 -8.30 2.28 -0.50
CA ILE A 66 -8.73 1.48 0.65
C ILE A 66 -9.72 0.39 0.23
N ILE A 67 -10.79 0.72 -0.51
CA ILE A 67 -11.82 -0.27 -0.89
C ILE A 67 -11.18 -1.46 -1.62
N HIS A 68 -10.25 -1.23 -2.55
CA HIS A 68 -9.66 -2.31 -3.33
C HIS A 68 -8.67 -3.18 -2.54
N ARG A 69 -8.23 -2.74 -1.36
CA ARG A 69 -7.22 -3.44 -0.55
C ARG A 69 -7.77 -4.08 0.72
N LEU A 70 -9.00 -3.73 1.12
CA LEU A 70 -9.71 -4.41 2.19
C LEU A 70 -10.06 -5.86 1.79
N LYS A 71 -10.13 -6.74 2.80
CA LYS A 71 -10.60 -8.13 2.64
C LYS A 71 -12.01 -8.14 2.05
N GLU A 72 -12.31 -9.15 1.23
CA GLU A 72 -13.57 -9.22 0.48
C GLU A 72 -14.83 -9.05 1.33
N GLY A 73 -14.86 -9.66 2.52
CA GLY A 73 -15.99 -9.53 3.47
C GLY A 73 -16.21 -8.09 3.95
N ILE A 74 -15.13 -7.40 4.32
CA ILE A 74 -15.17 -6.02 4.81
C ILE A 74 -15.43 -5.05 3.65
N ARG A 75 -14.77 -5.28 2.51
CA ARG A 75 -14.90 -4.51 1.27
C ARG A 75 -16.36 -4.40 0.83
N GLY A 76 -17.09 -5.50 0.78
CA GLY A 76 -18.48 -5.51 0.34
C GLY A 76 -19.39 -4.62 1.20
N CYS A 77 -19.25 -4.70 2.52
CA CYS A 77 -20.00 -3.89 3.47
C CYS A 77 -19.61 -2.41 3.40
N VAL A 78 -18.31 -2.11 3.39
CA VAL A 78 -17.81 -0.74 3.25
C VAL A 78 -18.28 -0.11 1.95
N GLN A 79 -18.22 -0.85 0.84
CA GLN A 79 -18.68 -0.36 -0.47
C GLN A 79 -20.18 -0.09 -0.47
N TYR A 80 -20.99 -0.97 0.12
CA TYR A 80 -22.43 -0.74 0.31
C TYR A 80 -22.69 0.54 1.12
N LEU A 81 -22.03 0.73 2.25
CA LEU A 81 -22.22 1.90 3.10
C LEU A 81 -21.85 3.22 2.37
N ILE A 82 -20.83 3.22 1.52
CA ILE A 82 -20.47 4.40 0.68
C ILE A 82 -21.54 4.70 -0.38
N THR A 83 -22.23 3.68 -0.89
CA THR A 83 -23.36 3.94 -1.81
C THR A 83 -24.53 4.65 -1.13
N LEU A 84 -24.63 4.57 0.20
CA LEU A 84 -25.68 5.24 0.97
C LEU A 84 -25.37 6.72 1.22
N GLY A 85 -24.13 7.18 1.01
CA GLY A 85 -23.75 8.58 1.16
C GLY A 85 -22.25 8.83 1.04
N PRO A 86 -21.82 10.09 0.82
CA PRO A 86 -20.42 10.44 0.69
C PRO A 86 -19.64 10.09 1.96
N ALA A 87 -18.54 9.34 1.81
CA ALA A 87 -17.64 9.00 2.90
C ALA A 87 -16.40 9.89 2.84
N SER A 88 -16.12 10.61 3.94
CA SER A 88 -14.81 11.22 4.15
C SER A 88 -13.78 10.16 4.50
N GLN A 89 -12.49 10.49 4.40
CA GLN A 89 -11.37 9.59 4.75
C GLN A 89 -11.55 8.97 6.15
N HIS A 90 -11.83 9.81 7.14
CA HIS A 90 -12.05 9.39 8.53
C HIS A 90 -13.31 8.51 8.69
N HIS A 91 -14.38 8.83 7.95
CA HIS A 91 -15.60 8.02 8.00
C HIS A 91 -15.36 6.62 7.41
N LEU A 92 -14.61 6.53 6.32
CA LEU A 92 -14.24 5.27 5.68
C LEU A 92 -13.43 4.35 6.61
N VAL A 93 -12.41 4.92 7.28
CA VAL A 93 -11.58 4.19 8.25
C VAL A 93 -12.44 3.63 9.38
N ASN A 94 -13.32 4.46 9.96
CA ASN A 94 -14.20 4.02 11.04
C ASN A 94 -15.17 2.94 10.59
N MET A 95 -15.74 3.06 9.39
CA MET A 95 -16.60 2.03 8.82
C MET A 95 -15.87 0.71 8.65
N ALA A 96 -14.64 0.71 8.12
CA ALA A 96 -13.86 -0.50 7.95
C ALA A 96 -13.58 -1.20 9.29
N LYS A 97 -13.22 -0.43 10.33
CA LYS A 97 -13.01 -0.95 11.69
C LYS A 97 -14.29 -1.53 12.30
N GLU A 98 -15.42 -0.84 12.15
CA GLU A 98 -16.69 -1.31 12.73
C GLU A 98 -17.20 -2.57 12.02
N VAL A 99 -17.06 -2.63 10.70
CA VAL A 99 -17.42 -3.82 9.91
C VAL A 99 -16.55 -5.02 10.30
N GLU A 100 -15.25 -4.84 10.52
CA GLU A 100 -14.39 -5.94 10.99
C GLU A 100 -14.85 -6.45 12.37
N ARG A 101 -15.19 -5.55 13.30
CA ARG A 101 -15.70 -5.92 14.63
C ARG A 101 -17.02 -6.67 14.59
N GLU A 102 -17.91 -6.33 13.65
CA GLU A 102 -19.19 -7.02 13.45
C GLU A 102 -19.00 -8.40 12.81
N ILE A 103 -18.00 -8.57 11.94
CA ILE A 103 -17.71 -9.85 11.28
C ILE A 103 -16.98 -10.82 12.22
N ASP A 104 -16.07 -10.31 13.04
CA ASP A 104 -15.27 -11.10 13.98
C ASP A 104 -15.97 -11.36 15.32
N GLY A 105 -17.10 -10.70 15.58
CA GLY A 105 -17.95 -10.86 16.78
C GLY A 105 -18.88 -12.06 16.73
#